data_AF-A0A5C8T0E5-F1
#
_entry.id   AF-A0A5C8T0E5-F1
#
_cell.length_a   1.000
_cell.length_b   1.000
_cell.length_c   1.000
_cell.angle_alpha   90.00
_cell.angle_beta   90.00
_cell.angle_gamma   90.00
#
_symmetry.space_group_name_H-M   'P 1'
#
loop_
_entity.id
_entity.type
_entity.pdbx_description
1 polymer ?
#
loop_
_entity_poly.entity_id
_entity_poly.type
_entity_poly.pdbx_seq_one_letter_code
_entity_poly.pdbx_strand_id
1 'polypeptide(L)'
;MALAWLWPPALDQLRFWLRPIVLEFAAGVGLALLFRRGVRLGRAGGVLLCGLGLAVWATIDLSGFAGSDAPGNYGWARTLVWGGGAVLVVAGVVLGDLRFDAPPFRAIARIGDASYALYLLHPFVFLAAKAILPRLPLGAGLLWPLALLLVAVSVAATEVFHRRVERPVLRWLQGGPRRP
;
A
#
# COMPACT_ATOMS: atom_id res chain seq x y z
N MET A 1 3.66 -14.58 -31.19
CA MET A 1 2.32 -14.35 -31.79
C MET A 1 1.32 -15.50 -31.55
N ALA A 2 1.75 -16.75 -31.27
CA ALA A 2 0.85 -17.91 -31.08
C ALA A 2 0.24 -18.06 -29.65
N LEU A 3 0.78 -17.39 -28.62
CA LEU A 3 0.24 -17.46 -27.25
C LEU A 3 -0.98 -16.58 -26.97
N ALA A 4 -1.30 -15.66 -27.89
CA ALA A 4 -2.46 -14.77 -27.74
C ALA A 4 -3.81 -15.51 -27.93
N TRP A 5 -3.80 -16.63 -28.66
CA TRP A 5 -5.00 -17.44 -28.92
C TRP A 5 -5.43 -18.33 -27.75
N LEU A 6 -4.51 -18.63 -26.83
CA LEU A 6 -4.84 -19.30 -25.56
C LEU A 6 -5.39 -18.32 -24.51
N TRP A 7 -5.54 -17.04 -24.87
CA TRP A 7 -5.82 -15.96 -23.93
C TRP A 7 -7.05 -15.13 -24.33
N PRO A 8 -8.28 -15.63 -24.11
CA PRO A 8 -9.48 -14.90 -24.46
C PRO A 8 -9.62 -13.59 -23.65
N PRO A 9 -10.18 -12.50 -24.24
CA PRO A 9 -10.38 -11.20 -23.59
C PRO A 9 -11.15 -11.27 -22.26
N ALA A 10 -11.97 -12.31 -22.09
CA ALA A 10 -12.69 -12.59 -20.85
C ALA A 10 -11.77 -12.74 -19.61
N LEU A 11 -10.51 -13.13 -19.80
CA LEU A 11 -9.54 -13.28 -18.72
C LEU A 11 -8.91 -11.95 -18.30
N ASP A 12 -9.07 -10.86 -19.06
CA ASP A 12 -8.42 -9.58 -18.76
C ASP A 12 -8.93 -8.94 -17.46
N GLN A 13 -10.22 -9.08 -17.19
CA GLN A 13 -10.81 -8.66 -15.92
C GLN A 13 -10.23 -9.48 -14.76
N LEU A 14 -10.14 -10.81 -14.92
CA LEU A 14 -9.58 -11.69 -13.91
C LEU A 14 -8.10 -11.35 -13.63
N ARG A 15 -7.31 -11.09 -14.68
CA ARG A 15 -5.91 -10.64 -14.53
C ARG A 15 -5.80 -9.37 -13.73
N PHE A 16 -6.69 -8.40 -13.98
CA PHE A 16 -6.71 -7.14 -13.25
C PHE A 16 -6.90 -7.37 -11.75
N TRP A 17 -7.87 -8.22 -11.38
CA TRP A 17 -8.14 -8.56 -9.97
C TRP A 17 -7.03 -9.40 -9.32
N LEU A 18 -6.33 -10.22 -10.11
CA LEU A 18 -5.20 -11.04 -9.65
C LEU A 18 -3.85 -10.30 -9.71
N ARG A 19 -3.84 -8.99 -10.00
CA ARG A 19 -2.60 -8.22 -9.92
C ARG A 19 -2.10 -8.25 -8.46
N PRO A 20 -0.80 -8.48 -8.23
CA PRO A 20 -0.29 -8.66 -6.87
C PRO A 20 -0.64 -7.53 -5.90
N ILE A 21 -0.66 -6.27 -6.37
CA ILE A 21 -1.08 -5.11 -5.57
C ILE A 21 -2.53 -5.18 -5.09
N VAL A 22 -3.43 -5.73 -5.91
CA VAL A 22 -4.85 -5.90 -5.55
C VAL A 22 -4.99 -7.01 -4.52
N LEU A 23 -4.15 -8.05 -4.61
CA LEU A 23 -4.12 -9.13 -3.63
C LEU A 23 -3.54 -8.68 -2.28
N GLU A 24 -2.52 -7.81 -2.26
CA GLU A 24 -2.02 -7.17 -1.04
C GLU A 24 -3.15 -6.39 -0.33
N PHE A 25 -3.95 -5.63 -1.10
CA PHE A 25 -5.12 -4.95 -0.57
C PHE A 25 -6.19 -5.92 -0.06
N ALA A 26 -6.51 -6.96 -0.83
CA ALA A 26 -7.47 -7.99 -0.43
C ALA A 26 -7.05 -8.74 0.83
N ALA A 27 -5.75 -8.97 1.04
CA ALA A 27 -5.22 -9.56 2.27
C ALA A 27 -5.51 -8.66 3.48
N GLY A 28 -5.32 -7.34 3.36
CA GLY A 28 -5.70 -6.38 4.39
C GLY A 28 -7.20 -6.41 4.72
N VAL A 29 -8.06 -6.47 3.69
CA VAL A 29 -9.51 -6.66 3.88
C VAL A 29 -9.81 -7.98 4.60
N GLY A 30 -9.13 -9.06 4.23
CA GLY A 30 -9.23 -10.36 4.90
C GLY A 30 -8.92 -10.28 6.38
N LEU A 31 -7.82 -9.62 6.77
CA LEU A 31 -7.46 -9.39 8.17
C LEU A 31 -8.53 -8.60 8.93
N ALA A 32 -9.07 -7.54 8.32
CA ALA A 32 -10.17 -6.78 8.91
C ALA A 32 -11.43 -7.63 9.11
N LEU A 33 -11.76 -8.52 8.15
CA LEU A 33 -12.87 -9.45 8.29
C LEU A 33 -12.64 -10.48 9.41
N LEU A 34 -11.42 -11.03 9.53
CA LEU A 34 -11.05 -11.93 10.62
C LEU A 34 -11.20 -11.23 11.98
N PHE A 35 -10.69 -10.00 12.10
CA PHE A 35 -10.88 -9.18 13.29
C PHE A 35 -12.36 -8.96 13.61
N ARG A 36 -13.19 -8.64 12.62
CA ARG A 36 -14.64 -8.45 12.81
C ARG A 36 -15.37 -9.74 13.20
N ARG A 37 -14.86 -10.90 12.81
CA ARG A 37 -15.37 -12.23 13.25
C ARG A 37 -14.93 -12.62 14.65
N GLY A 38 -14.18 -11.77 15.35
CA GLY A 38 -13.72 -12.04 16.72
C GLY A 38 -12.40 -12.82 16.79
N VAL A 39 -11.70 -13.06 15.68
CA VAL A 39 -10.37 -13.67 15.72
C VAL A 39 -9.42 -12.73 16.46
N ARG A 40 -8.80 -13.21 17.52
CA ARG A 40 -7.83 -12.48 18.33
C ARG A 40 -6.64 -13.38 18.62
N LEU A 41 -5.47 -12.78 18.68
CA LEU A 41 -4.23 -13.38 19.11
C LEU A 41 -3.85 -12.76 20.46
N GLY A 42 -3.30 -13.56 21.36
CA GLY A 42 -2.67 -13.01 22.56
C GLY A 42 -1.52 -12.07 22.20
N ARG A 43 -1.12 -11.20 23.13
CA ARG A 43 -0.02 -10.25 22.94
C ARG A 43 1.25 -10.91 22.37
N ALA A 44 1.60 -12.10 22.86
CA ALA A 44 2.76 -12.86 22.38
C ALA A 44 2.63 -13.25 20.89
N GLY A 45 1.45 -13.69 20.46
CA GLY A 45 1.19 -14.00 19.05
C GLY A 45 1.27 -12.76 18.16
N GLY A 46 0.75 -11.62 18.64
CA GLY A 46 0.89 -10.34 17.95
C GLY A 46 2.35 -9.92 17.78
N VAL A 47 3.14 -9.96 18.86
CA VAL A 47 4.58 -9.64 18.84
C VAL A 47 5.33 -10.61 17.93
N LEU A 48 5.03 -11.90 17.97
CA LEU A 48 5.66 -12.90 17.11
C LEU A 48 5.42 -12.58 15.64
N LEU A 49 4.18 -12.31 15.23
CA LEU A 49 3.86 -11.97 13.85
C LEU A 49 4.54 -10.68 13.38
N CYS A 50 4.56 -9.65 14.22
CA CYS A 50 5.31 -8.43 13.96
C CYS A 50 6.81 -8.73 13.80
N GLY A 51 7.38 -9.53 14.70
CA GLY A 51 8.78 -9.94 14.65
C GLY A 51 9.11 -10.72 13.38
N LEU A 52 8.25 -11.65 12.97
CA LEU A 52 8.41 -12.41 11.72
C LEU A 52 8.35 -11.51 10.49
N GLY A 53 7.38 -10.59 10.43
CA GLY A 53 7.28 -9.64 9.31
C GLY A 53 8.48 -8.71 9.21
N LEU A 54 8.96 -8.20 10.35
CA LEU A 54 10.20 -7.42 10.41
C LEU A 54 11.43 -8.26 10.06
N ALA A 55 11.48 -9.54 10.47
CA ALA A 55 12.58 -10.44 10.14
C ALA A 55 12.65 -10.68 8.62
N VAL A 56 11.52 -10.86 7.93
CA VAL A 56 11.49 -10.96 6.47
C VAL A 56 12.19 -9.75 5.82
N TRP A 57 11.95 -8.53 6.31
CA TRP A 57 12.60 -7.34 5.77
C TRP A 57 14.03 -7.14 6.23
N ALA A 58 14.38 -7.60 7.43
CA ALA A 58 15.73 -7.46 7.98
C ALA A 58 16.72 -8.45 7.37
N THR A 59 16.26 -9.61 6.91
CA THR A 59 17.11 -10.69 6.39
C THR A 59 17.07 -10.82 4.86
N ILE A 60 16.20 -10.08 4.18
CA ILE A 60 16.13 -10.17 2.72
C ILE A 60 17.40 -9.60 2.07
N ASP A 61 17.94 -10.35 1.12
CA ASP A 61 18.98 -9.85 0.23
C ASP A 61 18.37 -8.95 -0.85
N LEU A 62 18.65 -7.65 -0.76
CA LEU A 62 18.18 -6.65 -1.70
C LEU A 62 18.85 -6.75 -3.07
N SER A 63 19.99 -7.43 -3.19
CA SER A 63 20.69 -7.61 -4.48
C SER A 63 19.85 -8.42 -5.48
N GLY A 64 19.02 -9.35 -4.98
CA GLY A 64 18.07 -10.12 -5.80
C GLY A 64 16.94 -9.28 -6.41
N PHE A 65 16.80 -8.01 -5.99
CA PHE A 65 15.85 -7.05 -6.55
C PHE A 65 16.52 -6.03 -7.48
N ALA A 66 17.83 -6.10 -7.71
CA ALA A 66 18.52 -5.19 -8.62
C ALA A 66 17.90 -5.25 -10.03
N GLY A 67 17.50 -4.10 -10.57
CA GLY A 67 16.79 -4.01 -11.86
C GLY A 67 15.28 -4.21 -11.76
N SER A 68 14.74 -4.42 -10.56
CA SER A 68 13.29 -4.42 -10.27
C SER A 68 12.76 -3.02 -9.98
N ASP A 69 13.58 -1.98 -10.18
CA ASP A 69 13.40 -0.62 -9.67
C ASP A 69 12.49 0.24 -10.56
N ALA A 70 11.98 -0.35 -11.65
CA ALA A 70 11.08 0.32 -12.56
C ALA A 70 9.79 0.75 -11.81
N PRO A 71 9.36 2.03 -11.95
CA PRO A 71 8.10 2.49 -11.38
C PRO A 71 6.93 1.60 -11.81
N GLY A 72 6.14 1.13 -10.84
CA GLY A 72 5.01 0.23 -11.09
C GLY A 72 5.37 -1.25 -11.22
N ASN A 73 6.58 -1.66 -10.83
CA ASN A 73 6.91 -3.08 -10.71
C ASN A 73 6.17 -3.72 -9.53
N TYR A 74 5.04 -4.37 -9.84
CA TYR A 74 4.28 -5.19 -8.90
C TYR A 74 4.57 -6.69 -9.10
N GLY A 75 5.84 -7.05 -9.34
CA GLY A 75 6.25 -8.45 -9.50
C GLY A 75 5.94 -9.30 -8.26
N TRP A 76 5.80 -10.61 -8.47
CA TRP A 76 5.47 -11.56 -7.40
C TRP A 76 6.54 -11.63 -6.31
N ALA A 77 7.82 -11.65 -6.68
CA ALA A 77 8.93 -11.67 -5.72
C ALA A 77 8.87 -10.47 -4.76
N ARG A 78 8.65 -9.26 -5.30
CA ARG A 78 8.46 -8.05 -4.49
C ARG A 78 7.25 -8.19 -3.59
N THR A 79 6.11 -8.58 -4.15
CA THR A 79 4.85 -8.68 -3.42
C THR A 79 4.92 -9.68 -2.26
N LEU A 80 5.61 -10.80 -2.45
CA LEU A 80 5.77 -11.79 -1.37
C LEU A 80 6.67 -11.28 -0.23
N VAL A 81 7.76 -10.58 -0.55
CA VAL A 81 8.66 -10.04 0.49
C VAL A 81 8.07 -8.81 1.17
N TRP A 82 7.73 -7.79 0.39
CA TRP A 82 7.25 -6.51 0.91
C TRP A 82 5.81 -6.63 1.41
N GLY A 83 4.92 -7.19 0.60
CA GLY A 83 3.52 -7.42 0.98
C GLY A 83 3.36 -8.51 2.03
N GLY A 84 4.08 -9.63 1.93
CA GLY A 84 4.03 -10.69 2.93
C GLY A 84 4.49 -10.23 4.31
N GLY A 85 5.63 -9.53 4.38
CA GLY A 85 6.09 -8.90 5.62
C GLY A 85 5.06 -7.90 6.17
N ALA A 86 4.45 -7.09 5.31
CA ALA A 86 3.43 -6.12 5.71
C ALA A 86 2.17 -6.81 6.27
N VAL A 87 1.68 -7.87 5.63
CA VAL A 87 0.53 -8.64 6.08
C VAL A 87 0.80 -9.26 7.46
N LEU A 88 2.00 -9.79 7.71
CA LEU A 88 2.38 -10.33 9.02
C LEU A 88 2.38 -9.25 10.10
N VAL A 89 2.98 -8.09 9.84
CA VAL A 89 2.98 -6.97 10.79
C VAL A 89 1.56 -6.47 11.05
N VAL A 90 0.77 -6.23 10.01
CA VAL A 90 -0.62 -5.77 10.16
C VAL A 90 -1.47 -6.80 10.90
N ALA A 91 -1.30 -8.10 10.61
CA ALA A 91 -1.98 -9.16 11.34
C ALA A 91 -1.60 -9.16 12.82
N GLY A 92 -0.31 -8.99 13.13
CA GLY A 92 0.17 -8.90 14.51
C GLY A 92 -0.40 -7.71 15.28
N VAL A 93 -0.47 -6.54 14.64
CA VAL A 93 -1.03 -5.31 15.21
C VAL A 93 -2.54 -5.38 15.38
N VAL A 94 -3.27 -5.85 14.36
CA VAL A 94 -4.75 -5.83 14.34
C VAL A 94 -5.34 -6.97 15.14
N LEU A 95 -4.80 -8.20 14.99
CA LEU A 95 -5.33 -9.37 15.68
C LEU A 95 -4.71 -9.55 17.06
N GLY A 96 -3.47 -9.08 17.26
CA GLY A 96 -2.82 -9.12 18.57
C GLY A 96 -3.41 -8.09 19.54
N ASP A 97 -3.36 -8.40 20.83
CA ASP A 97 -3.70 -7.46 21.91
C ASP A 97 -2.58 -6.40 22.10
N LEU A 98 -2.29 -5.65 21.03
CA LEU A 98 -1.34 -4.55 21.00
C LEU A 98 -2.11 -3.22 20.92
N ARG A 99 -1.93 -2.35 21.90
CA ARG A 99 -2.63 -1.06 21.97
C ARG A 99 -1.77 0.06 21.41
N PHE A 100 -2.28 0.76 20.40
CA PHE A 100 -1.59 1.85 19.72
C PHE A 100 -2.52 3.07 19.57
N ASP A 101 -2.79 3.73 20.70
CA ASP A 101 -3.77 4.84 20.72
C ASP A 101 -3.14 6.24 20.63
N ALA A 102 -1.81 6.33 20.59
CA ALA A 102 -1.11 7.61 20.57
C ALA A 102 -1.33 8.39 19.24
N PRO A 103 -1.25 9.73 19.27
CA PRO A 103 -1.40 10.58 18.08
C PRO A 103 -0.65 10.14 16.82
N PRO A 104 0.63 9.71 16.87
CA PRO A 104 1.34 9.28 15.66
C PRO A 104 0.70 8.04 14.99
N PHE A 105 0.24 7.07 15.77
CA PHE A 105 -0.43 5.87 15.23
C PHE A 105 -1.77 6.22 14.58
N ARG A 106 -2.52 7.16 15.16
CA ARG A 106 -3.74 7.68 14.55
C ARG A 106 -3.46 8.41 13.24
N ALA A 107 -2.35 9.14 13.15
CA ALA A 107 -1.93 9.80 11.91
C ALA A 107 -1.58 8.78 10.82
N ILE A 108 -0.86 7.72 11.17
CA ILE A 108 -0.54 6.61 10.25
C ILE A 108 -1.82 5.93 9.77
N ALA A 109 -2.77 5.65 10.67
CA ALA A 109 -4.05 5.04 10.30
C ALA A 109 -4.84 5.88 9.27
N ARG A 110 -4.81 7.22 9.39
CA ARG A 110 -5.47 8.12 8.42
C ARG A 110 -4.88 8.04 7.01
N ILE A 111 -3.58 7.76 6.88
CA ILE A 111 -2.97 7.52 5.56
C ILE A 111 -3.59 6.26 4.92
N GLY A 112 -3.90 5.25 5.74
CA GLY A 112 -4.64 4.06 5.30
C GLY A 112 -6.05 4.37 4.81
N ASP A 113 -6.78 5.25 5.49
CA ASP A 113 -8.12 5.71 5.05
C ASP A 113 -8.07 6.37 3.67
N ALA A 114 -6.97 7.06 3.35
CA ALA A 114 -6.76 7.72 2.07
C ALA A 114 -6.00 6.86 1.04
N SER A 115 -5.84 5.56 1.29
CA SER A 115 -5.03 4.66 0.45
C SER A 115 -5.45 4.62 -1.03
N TYR A 116 -6.75 4.74 -1.33
CA TYR A 116 -7.23 4.81 -2.70
C TYR A 116 -6.75 6.08 -3.42
N ALA A 117 -6.93 7.25 -2.80
CA ALA A 117 -6.39 8.50 -3.31
C ALA A 117 -4.86 8.45 -3.42
N LEU A 118 -4.17 7.80 -2.47
CA LEU A 118 -2.73 7.63 -2.49
C LEU A 118 -2.31 6.90 -3.76
N TYR A 119 -2.95 5.77 -4.05
CA TYR A 119 -2.68 4.96 -5.23
C TYR A 119 -2.87 5.76 -6.54
N LEU A 120 -3.90 6.60 -6.61
CA LEU A 120 -4.17 7.41 -7.80
C LEU A 120 -3.17 8.57 -7.97
N LEU A 121 -2.79 9.24 -6.89
CA LEU A 121 -2.06 10.52 -6.96
C LEU A 121 -0.54 10.38 -6.93
N HIS A 122 -0.01 9.40 -6.19
CA HIS A 122 1.45 9.24 -6.07
C HIS A 122 2.16 9.10 -7.43
N PRO A 123 1.63 8.42 -8.48
CA PRO A 123 2.35 8.29 -9.75
C PRO A 123 2.52 9.64 -10.46
N PHE A 124 1.58 10.57 -10.29
CA PHE A 124 1.70 11.92 -10.86
C PHE A 124 2.78 12.74 -10.17
N VAL A 125 2.94 12.58 -8.85
CA VAL A 125 4.05 13.19 -8.11
C VAL A 125 5.39 12.66 -8.62
N PHE A 126 5.51 11.34 -8.81
CA PHE A 126 6.71 10.73 -9.38
C PHE A 126 6.95 11.14 -10.85
N LEU A 127 5.90 11.29 -11.65
CA LEU A 127 6.02 11.74 -13.04
C LEU A 127 6.53 13.19 -13.12
N ALA A 128 5.99 14.08 -12.29
CA ALA A 128 6.47 15.45 -12.18
C ALA A 128 7.93 15.49 -11.70
N ALA A 129 8.27 14.69 -10.68
CA ALA A 129 9.64 14.58 -10.19
C ALA A 129 10.60 14.07 -11.28
N LYS A 130 10.22 13.03 -12.02
CA LYS A 130 11.01 12.49 -13.14
C LYS A 130 11.24 13.53 -14.23
N ALA A 131 10.28 14.42 -14.47
CA ALA A 131 10.44 15.52 -15.43
C ALA A 131 11.41 16.58 -14.88
N ILE A 132 11.27 17.00 -13.62
CA ILE A 132 11.96 18.17 -13.07
C ILE A 132 13.38 17.84 -12.62
N LEU A 133 13.57 16.76 -11.85
CA LEU A 133 14.81 16.46 -11.14
C LEU A 133 16.06 16.32 -12.03
N PRO A 134 16.00 15.73 -13.24
CA PRO A 134 17.16 15.64 -14.11
C PRO A 134 17.70 17.01 -14.59
N ARG A 135 16.91 18.09 -14.45
CA ARG A 135 17.30 19.45 -14.84
C ARG A 135 18.00 20.21 -13.72
N LEU A 136 18.12 19.62 -12.53
CA LEU A 136 18.73 20.24 -11.36
C LEU A 136 20.12 19.62 -11.12
N PRO A 137 21.13 20.41 -10.72
CA PRO A 137 22.45 19.90 -10.37
C PRO A 137 22.42 19.22 -8.98
N LEU A 138 21.79 18.05 -8.90
CA LEU A 138 21.61 17.32 -7.65
C LEU A 138 22.81 16.40 -7.38
N GLY A 139 23.46 16.58 -6.24
CA GLY A 139 24.48 15.66 -5.75
C GLY A 139 23.89 14.37 -5.17
N ALA A 140 24.67 13.29 -5.18
CA ALA A 140 24.24 11.99 -4.64
C ALA A 140 23.80 12.04 -3.15
N GLY A 141 24.34 12.96 -2.37
CA GLY A 141 23.95 13.18 -0.97
C GLY A 141 22.50 13.65 -0.78
N LEU A 142 21.84 14.14 -1.84
CA LEU A 142 20.46 14.63 -1.78
C LEU A 142 19.41 13.57 -2.12
N LEU A 143 19.81 12.36 -2.53
CA LEU A 143 18.88 11.31 -2.98
C LEU A 143 17.88 10.90 -1.88
N TRP A 144 18.37 10.64 -0.66
CA TRP A 144 17.51 10.25 0.47
C TRP A 144 16.59 11.38 0.95
N PRO A 145 17.08 12.61 1.19
CA PRO A 145 16.22 13.75 1.50
C PRO A 145 15.13 13.96 0.45
N LEU A 146 15.48 13.82 -0.82
CA LEU A 146 14.55 14.00 -1.93
C LEU A 146 13.51 12.87 -1.98
N ALA A 147 13.90 11.62 -1.77
CA ALA A 147 12.96 10.50 -1.70
C ALA A 147 11.94 10.71 -0.56
N LEU A 148 12.40 11.11 0.63
CA LEU A 148 11.52 11.44 1.76
C LEU A 148 10.60 12.62 1.44
N LEU A 149 11.12 13.65 0.76
CA LEU A 149 10.32 14.78 0.31
C LEU A 149 9.22 14.34 -0.67
N LEU A 150 9.52 13.48 -1.64
CA LEU A 150 8.54 12.96 -2.60
C LEU A 150 7.45 12.13 -1.92
N VAL A 151 7.82 11.31 -0.92
CA VAL A 151 6.86 10.57 -0.09
C VAL A 151 5.97 11.57 0.67
N ALA A 152 6.56 12.57 1.33
CA ALA A 152 5.81 13.57 2.08
C ALA A 152 4.84 14.35 1.19
N VAL A 153 5.29 14.78 0.00
CA VAL A 153 4.45 15.47 -1.00
C VAL A 153 3.31 14.57 -1.48
N SER A 154 3.59 13.28 -1.74
CA SER A 154 2.57 12.31 -2.15
C SER A 154 1.50 12.11 -1.09
N VAL A 155 1.89 11.96 0.18
CA VAL A 155 0.97 11.85 1.31
C VAL A 155 0.17 13.13 1.49
N ALA A 156 0.81 14.30 1.41
CA ALA A 156 0.12 15.58 1.56
C ALA A 156 -0.90 15.83 0.43
N ALA A 157 -0.52 15.63 -0.83
CA ALA A 157 -1.40 15.79 -1.98
C ALA A 157 -2.61 14.84 -1.88
N THR A 158 -2.35 13.60 -1.47
CA THR A 158 -3.38 12.59 -1.23
C THR A 158 -4.35 13.00 -0.15
N GLU A 159 -3.86 13.44 1.01
CA GLU A 159 -4.71 13.81 2.14
C GLU A 159 -5.60 15.00 1.80
N VAL A 160 -5.06 15.97 1.05
CA VAL A 160 -5.83 17.12 0.54
C VAL A 160 -6.93 16.65 -0.39
N PHE A 161 -6.61 15.81 -1.38
CA PHE A 161 -7.60 15.27 -2.32
C PHE A 161 -8.66 14.42 -1.62
N HIS A 162 -8.25 13.52 -0.74
CA HIS A 162 -9.15 12.64 0.00
C HIS A 162 -10.18 13.46 0.82
N ARG A 163 -9.72 14.50 1.52
CA ARG A 163 -10.61 15.34 2.34
C ARG A 163 -11.49 16.28 1.53
N ARG A 164 -10.97 16.83 0.44
CA ARG A 164 -11.63 17.91 -0.33
C ARG A 164 -12.48 17.41 -1.49
N VAL A 165 -12.18 16.23 -2.02
CA VAL A 165 -12.84 15.69 -3.21
C VAL A 165 -13.48 14.35 -2.89
N GLU A 166 -12.68 13.36 -2.49
CA GLU A 166 -13.16 11.99 -2.33
C GLU A 166 -14.26 11.89 -1.25
N ARG A 167 -14.01 12.38 -0.04
CA ARG A 167 -14.98 12.33 1.06
C ARG A 167 -16.29 13.07 0.73
N PRO A 168 -16.28 14.30 0.21
CA PRO A 168 -17.51 14.98 -0.21
C PRO A 168 -18.28 14.21 -1.29
N VAL A 169 -17.59 13.70 -2.31
CA VAL A 169 -18.22 12.94 -3.41
C VAL A 169 -18.83 11.64 -2.88
N LEU A 170 -18.12 10.87 -2.06
CA LEU A 170 -18.64 9.65 -1.46
C LEU A 170 -19.87 9.92 -0.58
N ARG A 171 -19.85 11.00 0.21
CA ARG A 171 -21.02 11.40 1.02
C ARG A 171 -22.20 11.80 0.15
N TRP A 172 -21.98 12.49 -0.96
CA TRP A 172 -23.03 12.85 -1.91
C TRP A 172 -23.64 11.61 -2.55
N LEU A 173 -22.82 10.67 -3.02
CA LEU A 173 -23.28 9.42 -3.63
C LEU A 173 -24.02 8.50 -2.64
N GLN A 174 -23.56 8.44 -1.38
CA GLN A 174 -24.20 7.66 -0.32
C GLN A 174 -25.39 8.38 0.34
N GLY A 175 -25.59 9.66 0.02
CA GLY A 175 -26.68 10.50 0.50
C GLY A 175 -27.99 10.36 -0.28
N GLY A 176 -28.02 9.54 -1.34
CA GLY A 176 -29.29 9.11 -1.95
C GLY A 176 -30.11 8.24 -0.98
N PRO A 177 -31.46 8.29 -1.03
CA PRO A 177 -32.30 7.62 -0.04
C PRO A 177 -31.93 6.14 0.06
N ARG A 178 -31.49 5.73 1.25
CA ARG A 178 -31.39 4.31 1.62
C ARG A 178 -32.82 3.77 1.52
N ARG A 179 -33.13 3.05 0.43
CA ARG A 179 -34.40 2.34 0.33
C ARG A 179 -34.46 1.33 1.49
N PRO A 180 -35.58 1.29 2.23
CA PRO A 180 -35.77 0.37 3.36
C PRO A 180 -35.71 -1.09 2.91
#